data_AF-A0A920QY31-F1
#
_entry.id   AF-A0A920QY31-F1
#
_cell.length_a   1.000
_cell.length_b   1.000
_cell.length_c   1.000
_cell.angle_alpha   90.00
_cell.angle_beta   90.00
_cell.angle_gamma   90.00
#
_symmetry.space_group_name_H-M   'P 1'
#
loop_
_entity.id
_entity.type
_entity.pdbx_description
1 polymer ?
#
loop_
_entity_poly.entity_id
_entity_poly.type
_entity_poly.pdbx_seq_one_letter_code
_entity_poly.pdbx_strand_id
1 'polypeptide(L)'
;MIIDAAEKNNVKLMVAHTHHFYDYGISAKEIIDSGEIGTPVYIKHVSGGGFWQQDWTGTRISAGDTGGNVVTNGIHIVDLTNWWMGSDPISVYAKL
;
A
#
# COMPACT_ATOMS: atom_id res chain seq x y z
N MET A 1 5.77 -21.49 -2.99
CA MET A 1 5.47 -20.04 -3.04
C MET A 1 6.75 -19.25 -2.74
N ILE A 2 6.77 -17.93 -2.98
CA ILE A 2 7.94 -17.07 -2.67
C ILE A 2 8.26 -17.13 -1.16
N ILE A 3 7.24 -17.18 -0.31
CA ILE A 3 7.37 -17.29 1.15
C ILE A 3 8.08 -18.58 1.54
N ASP A 4 7.58 -19.74 1.10
CA ASP A 4 8.20 -21.05 1.41
C ASP A 4 9.64 -21.15 0.92
N ALA A 5 9.95 -20.53 -0.23
CA ALA A 5 11.30 -20.51 -0.77
C ALA A 5 12.25 -19.68 0.11
N ALA A 6 11.80 -18.52 0.61
CA ALA A 6 12.59 -17.69 1.52
C ALA A 6 12.86 -18.42 2.86
N GLU A 7 11.83 -19.08 3.40
CA GLU A 7 11.92 -19.88 4.62
C GLU A 7 12.91 -21.05 4.46
N LYS A 8 12.76 -21.86 3.40
CA LYS A 8 13.64 -23.00 3.12
C LYS A 8 15.11 -22.60 2.97
N ASN A 9 15.38 -21.41 2.46
CA ASN A 9 16.74 -20.90 2.24
C ASN A 9 17.25 -20.03 3.40
N ASN A 10 16.47 -19.83 4.47
CA ASN A 10 16.81 -18.99 5.61
C ASN A 10 17.26 -17.58 5.20
N VAL A 11 16.52 -16.95 4.28
CA VAL A 11 16.78 -15.58 3.81
C VAL A 11 15.66 -14.65 4.23
N LYS A 12 16.00 -13.37 4.41
CA LYS A 12 15.02 -12.33 4.68
C LYS A 12 14.24 -12.01 3.41
N LEU A 13 12.91 -12.02 3.52
CA LEU A 13 11.98 -11.59 2.48
C LEU A 13 11.12 -10.45 3.04
N MET A 14 10.99 -9.37 2.28
CA MET A 14 10.07 -8.28 2.61
C MET A 14 9.42 -7.75 1.34
N VAL A 15 8.16 -7.33 1.45
CA VAL A 15 7.52 -6.51 0.42
C VAL A 15 7.98 -5.06 0.63
N ALA A 16 8.36 -4.40 -0.46
CA ALA A 16 8.90 -3.04 -0.42
C ALA A 16 7.79 -1.98 -0.34
N HIS A 17 7.05 -1.97 0.77
CA HIS A 17 6.04 -0.94 1.08
C HIS A 17 6.71 0.39 1.45
N THR A 18 7.18 1.12 0.43
CA THR A 18 7.97 2.35 0.60
C THR A 18 7.27 3.40 1.44
N HIS A 19 5.94 3.47 1.36
CA HIS A 19 5.13 4.45 2.08
C HIS A 19 5.17 4.28 3.61
N HIS A 20 5.56 3.12 4.13
CA HIS A 20 5.78 2.91 5.56
C HIS A 20 7.01 3.67 6.08
N PHE A 21 7.90 4.10 5.19
CA PHE A 21 9.17 4.75 5.53
C PHE A 21 9.17 6.25 5.21
N TYR A 22 8.08 6.79 4.66
CA TYR A 22 7.94 8.23 4.48
C TYR A 22 7.40 8.89 5.75
N ASP A 23 7.84 10.12 6.02
CA ASP A 23 7.47 10.89 7.22
C ASP A 23 5.96 10.91 7.47
N TYR A 24 5.15 11.13 6.41
CA TYR A 24 3.69 11.15 6.57
C TYR A 24 3.10 9.80 6.97
N GLY A 25 3.68 8.69 6.51
CA GLY A 25 3.23 7.34 6.85
C GLY A 25 3.52 7.05 8.32
N ILE A 26 4.76 7.37 8.74
CA ILE A 26 5.25 7.21 10.11
C ILE A 26 4.45 8.09 11.08
N SER A 27 4.35 9.40 10.82
CA SER A 27 3.65 10.32 11.71
C SER A 27 2.16 9.98 11.88
N ALA A 28 1.48 9.55 10.80
CA ALA A 28 0.10 9.09 10.91
C ALA A 28 -0.02 7.84 11.80
N LYS A 29 0.89 6.88 11.66
CA LYS A 29 0.92 5.67 12.50
C LYS A 29 1.17 6.03 13.97
N GLU A 30 2.13 6.91 14.25
CA GLU A 30 2.47 7.34 15.62
C GLU A 30 1.28 8.01 16.32
N ILE A 31 0.58 8.92 15.64
CA ILE A 31 -0.58 9.63 16.21
C ILE A 31 -1.77 8.67 16.44
N ILE A 32 -1.98 7.72 15.52
CA ILE A 32 -3.05 6.72 15.68
C ILE A 32 -2.72 5.77 16.84
N ASP A 33 -1.49 5.29 16.93
CA ASP A 33 -1.05 4.36 17.96
C ASP A 33 -0.99 5.00 19.35
N SER A 34 -0.68 6.30 19.43
CA SER A 34 -0.65 7.02 20.70
C SER A 34 -2.03 7.16 21.34
N GLY A 35 -3.09 7.07 20.53
CA GLY A 35 -4.47 7.28 20.96
C GLY A 35 -4.81 8.75 21.23
N GLU A 36 -3.93 9.71 20.90
CA GLU A 36 -4.13 11.14 21.13
C GLU A 36 -5.39 11.68 20.44
N ILE A 37 -5.73 11.13 19.27
CA ILE A 37 -6.93 11.49 18.50
C ILE A 37 -8.15 10.59 18.80
N GLY A 38 -8.06 9.75 19.83
CA GLY A 38 -9.03 8.69 20.11
C GLY A 38 -8.96 7.54 19.10
N THR A 39 -10.02 6.72 19.04
CA THR A 39 -10.10 5.59 18.10
C THR A 39 -10.61 6.05 16.73
N PRO A 40 -9.82 5.94 15.65
CA PRO A 40 -10.30 6.25 14.31
C PRO A 40 -11.46 5.32 13.92
N VAL A 41 -12.57 5.91 13.46
CA VAL A 41 -13.74 5.16 12.97
C VAL A 41 -13.92 5.26 11.46
N TYR A 42 -13.16 6.14 10.80
CA TYR A 42 -13.25 6.39 9.38
C TYR A 42 -11.93 6.94 8.83
N ILE A 43 -11.48 6.40 7.69
CA ILE A 43 -10.33 6.90 6.93
C ILE A 43 -10.80 7.25 5.52
N LYS A 44 -10.44 8.45 5.08
CA LYS A 44 -10.53 8.84 3.66
C LYS A 44 -9.12 9.13 3.16
N HIS A 45 -8.58 8.20 2.39
CA HIS A 45 -7.28 8.35 1.74
C HIS A 45 -7.49 8.59 0.25
N VAL A 46 -7.09 9.79 -0.21
CA VAL A 46 -7.07 10.14 -1.63
C VAL A 46 -5.63 10.34 -2.02
N SER A 47 -5.12 9.50 -2.90
CA SER A 47 -3.84 9.71 -3.55
C SER A 47 -4.09 10.25 -4.96
N GLY A 48 -3.43 11.36 -5.27
CA GLY A 48 -3.42 11.98 -6.58
C GLY A 48 -2.01 12.41 -6.92
N GLY A 49 -1.67 12.34 -8.19
CA GLY A 49 -0.35 12.69 -8.71
C GLY A 49 -0.31 12.30 -10.17
N GLY A 50 0.11 13.23 -11.02
CA GLY A 50 0.33 12.93 -12.44
C GLY A 50 1.31 11.77 -12.57
N PHE A 51 1.03 10.86 -13.49
CA PHE A 51 1.94 9.74 -13.74
C PHE A 51 3.25 10.27 -14.30
N TRP A 52 4.36 9.64 -13.89
CA TRP A 52 5.56 9.65 -14.71
C TRP A 52 5.17 9.19 -16.12
N GLN A 53 5.69 9.86 -17.15
CA GLN A 53 5.54 9.36 -18.51
C GLN A 53 5.91 7.88 -18.52
N GLN A 54 5.16 7.10 -19.32
CA GLN A 54 5.47 5.70 -19.58
C GLN A 54 6.99 5.50 -19.63
N ASP A 55 7.50 4.45 -18.97
CA ASP A 55 8.92 4.15 -19.10
C ASP A 55 9.28 3.84 -20.56
N TRP A 56 10.56 3.59 -20.82
CA TRP A 56 11.06 3.25 -22.16
C TRP A 56 10.35 2.05 -22.83
N THR A 57 9.56 1.27 -22.08
CA THR A 57 8.80 0.12 -22.61
C THR A 57 7.36 0.47 -22.99
N GLY A 58 6.80 1.58 -22.51
CA GLY A 58 5.39 1.90 -22.78
C GLY A 58 4.37 1.05 -22.00
N THR A 59 4.82 0.17 -21.09
CA THR A 59 3.95 -0.85 -20.45
C THR A 59 3.78 -0.69 -18.94
N ARG A 60 4.45 0.30 -18.32
CA ARG A 60 4.44 0.54 -16.86
C ARG A 60 3.03 0.56 -16.27
N ILE A 61 2.06 1.10 -17.00
CA ILE A 61 0.64 1.14 -16.61
C ILE A 61 -0.20 0.52 -17.72
N SER A 62 -0.18 -0.81 -17.80
CA SER A 62 -1.07 -1.59 -18.66
C SER A 62 -1.95 -2.47 -17.78
N ALA A 63 -3.23 -2.59 -18.10
CA ALA A 63 -4.13 -3.47 -17.35
C ALA A 63 -3.72 -4.94 -17.47
N GLY A 64 -3.16 -5.34 -18.62
CA GLY A 64 -2.76 -6.72 -18.89
C GLY A 64 -1.45 -7.14 -18.25
N ASP A 65 -0.44 -6.25 -18.23
CA ASP A 65 0.91 -6.62 -17.78
C ASP A 65 1.16 -6.18 -16.33
N THR A 66 0.65 -5.01 -15.93
CA THR A 66 0.93 -4.43 -14.60
C THR A 66 -0.30 -4.24 -13.72
N GLY A 67 -1.50 -4.58 -14.23
CA GLY A 67 -2.77 -4.36 -13.53
C GLY A 67 -3.23 -2.90 -13.50
N GLY A 68 -2.54 -2.02 -14.23
CA GLY A 68 -2.83 -0.60 -14.34
C GLY A 68 -2.75 0.14 -13.00
N ASN A 69 -3.36 1.32 -12.95
CA ASN A 69 -3.24 2.23 -11.81
C ASN A 69 -3.76 1.63 -10.48
N VAL A 70 -4.77 0.76 -10.55
CA VAL A 70 -5.35 0.11 -9.37
C VAL A 70 -4.29 -0.73 -8.66
N VAL A 71 -3.47 -1.47 -9.40
CA VAL A 71 -2.41 -2.28 -8.81
C VAL A 71 -1.19 -1.42 -8.49
N THR A 72 -0.78 -0.52 -9.39
CA THR A 72 0.48 0.22 -9.21
C THR A 72 0.41 1.30 -8.14
N ASN A 73 -0.71 2.00 -7.99
CA ASN A 73 -0.88 3.05 -6.97
C ASN A 73 -1.90 2.66 -5.90
N GLY A 74 -2.96 1.93 -6.26
CA GLY A 74 -3.99 1.53 -5.31
C GLY A 74 -3.45 0.65 -4.18
N ILE A 75 -2.38 -0.12 -4.44
CA ILE A 75 -1.70 -0.91 -3.41
C ILE A 75 -1.25 -0.04 -2.22
N HIS A 76 -0.70 1.15 -2.47
CA HIS A 76 -0.23 2.04 -1.41
C HIS A 76 -1.37 2.53 -0.51
N ILE A 77 -2.55 2.76 -1.09
CA ILE A 77 -3.73 3.23 -0.34
C ILE A 77 -4.25 2.13 0.57
N VAL A 78 -4.42 0.92 0.03
CA VAL A 78 -4.95 -0.23 0.78
C VAL A 78 -3.98 -0.64 1.88
N ASP A 79 -2.70 -0.77 1.55
CA ASP A 79 -1.62 -1.10 2.48
C ASP A 79 -1.53 -0.13 3.66
N LEU A 80 -1.41 1.18 3.39
CA LEU A 80 -1.33 2.19 4.44
C LEU A 80 -2.58 2.20 5.33
N THR A 81 -3.76 2.03 4.75
CA THR A 81 -5.01 2.02 5.52
C THR A 81 -5.04 0.82 6.47
N ASN A 82 -4.66 -0.37 6.00
CA ASN A 82 -4.58 -1.56 6.84
C ASN A 82 -3.49 -1.42 7.91
N TRP A 83 -2.32 -0.87 7.55
CA TRP A 83 -1.20 -0.67 8.46
C TRP A 83 -1.56 0.32 9.58
N TRP A 84 -2.14 1.47 9.24
CA TRP A 84 -2.59 2.46 10.22
C TRP A 84 -3.67 1.90 11.15
N MET A 85 -4.61 1.12 10.62
CA MET A 85 -5.70 0.55 11.42
C MET A 85 -5.32 -0.74 12.16
N GLY A 86 -4.16 -1.32 11.87
CA GLY A 86 -3.71 -2.58 12.45
C GLY A 86 -4.68 -3.74 12.27
N SER A 87 -5.48 -3.72 11.20
CA SER A 87 -6.57 -4.69 10.98
C SER A 87 -6.76 -5.02 9.51
N ASP A 88 -7.23 -6.23 9.26
CA ASP A 88 -7.51 -6.73 7.92
C ASP A 88 -8.91 -6.30 7.45
N PRO A 89 -9.08 -6.01 6.14
CA PRO A 89 -10.39 -5.66 5.59
C PRO A 89 -11.34 -6.85 5.62
N ILE A 90 -12.57 -6.63 6.10
CA ILE A 90 -13.64 -7.65 6.11
C ILE A 90 -14.49 -7.65 4.84
N SER A 91 -14.52 -6.54 4.10
CA SER A 91 -15.28 -6.38 2.86
C SER A 91 -14.68 -5.26 2.00
N VAL A 92 -14.75 -5.40 0.68
CA VAL A 92 -14.25 -4.40 -0.27
C VAL A 92 -15.31 -4.15 -1.34
N TYR A 93 -15.51 -2.88 -1.68
CA TYR A 93 -16.29 -2.45 -2.83
C TYR A 93 -15.44 -1.57 -3.73
N ALA A 94 -15.53 -1.76 -5.04
CA ALA A 94 -14.81 -0.98 -6.02
C ALA A 94 -15.75 -0.59 -7.18
N LYS A 95 -15.51 0.59 -7.75
CA LYS A 95 -16.20 1.10 -8.94
C LYS A 95 -15.20 1.83 -9.83
N LEU A 96 -15.30 1.58 -11.14
CA LEU A 96 -14.56 2.29 -12.19
C LEU A 96 -15.30 3.54 -12.65
#